data_AF-X1N6H0-F1
#
_entry.id   AF-X1N6H0-F1
#
_cell.length_a   1.000
_cell.length_b   1.000
_cell.length_c   1.000
_cell.angle_alpha   90.00
_cell.angle_beta   90.00
_cell.angle_gamma   90.00
#
_symmetry.space_group_name_H-M   'P 1'
#
loop_
_entity.id
_entity.type
_entity.pdbx_description
1 polymer ?
#
loop_
_entity_poly.entity_id
_entity_poly.type
_entity_poly.pdbx_seq_one_letter_code
_entity_poly.pdbx_strand_id
1 'polypeptide(L)'
;SFCVVADPGGEIIIPEPFYTNYNGYASFANVKIVPLTLSVEDGFRLPPAEEIEAKITPKTRAILLCSPNNPTGTVYTPEELERVISVVKKHDLFLIADEVYKEFVYDGASHKSILEYDEIKDRAIVVDSISKRFSCCGARIGAVITRNKDIFQSILKFAQARLCPPSIEQSIALAAYRMERDYFVPIIKSASPQNAFIRIMQELNSSVGSDC
;
A
#
# COMPACT_ATOMS: atom_id res chain seq x y z
N SER A 1 -4.07 7.31 -8.81
CA SER A 1 -2.63 7.63 -8.82
C SER A 1 -1.98 7.27 -10.16
N PHE A 2 -2.22 6.08 -10.73
CA PHE A 2 -1.49 5.63 -11.94
C PHE A 2 -1.60 6.62 -13.11
N CYS A 3 -2.82 7.06 -13.45
CA CYS A 3 -3.09 8.02 -14.52
C CYS A 3 -2.51 9.43 -14.31
N VAL A 4 -2.00 9.76 -13.10
CA VAL A 4 -1.42 11.08 -12.81
C VAL A 4 0.10 11.03 -12.62
N VAL A 5 0.68 9.85 -12.38
CA VAL A 5 2.14 9.69 -12.22
C VAL A 5 2.81 9.23 -13.51
N ALA A 6 2.07 8.59 -14.42
CA ALA A 6 2.63 8.00 -15.63
C ALA A 6 1.71 8.23 -16.83
N ASP A 7 2.33 8.59 -17.95
CA ASP A 7 1.70 8.59 -19.26
C ASP A 7 1.53 7.15 -19.78
N PRO A 8 0.67 6.94 -20.80
CA PRO A 8 0.58 5.68 -21.52
C PRO A 8 1.95 5.15 -21.97
N GLY A 9 2.23 3.89 -21.64
CA GLY A 9 3.51 3.23 -21.87
C GLY A 9 4.55 3.45 -20.76
N GLY A 10 4.25 4.25 -19.74
CA GLY A 10 5.06 4.39 -18.53
C GLY A 10 5.09 3.12 -17.69
N GLU A 11 6.04 3.04 -16.77
CA GLU A 11 6.29 1.87 -15.92
C GLU A 11 6.17 2.22 -14.44
N ILE A 12 5.52 1.33 -13.67
CA ILE A 12 5.45 1.38 -12.21
C ILE A 12 6.02 0.08 -11.66
N ILE A 13 7.02 0.18 -10.79
CA ILE A 13 7.60 -0.99 -10.11
C ILE A 13 6.70 -1.36 -8.92
N ILE A 14 6.34 -2.63 -8.80
CA ILE A 14 5.49 -3.13 -7.70
C ILE A 14 6.09 -4.44 -7.16
N PRO A 15 6.31 -4.57 -5.84
CA PRO A 15 6.74 -5.83 -5.25
C PRO A 15 5.69 -6.94 -5.43
N GLU A 16 6.10 -8.12 -5.84
CA GLU A 16 5.23 -9.29 -6.05
C GLU A 16 5.48 -10.33 -4.93
N PRO A 17 4.43 -10.96 -4.36
CA PRO A 17 3.02 -10.90 -4.76
C PRO A 17 2.29 -9.63 -4.28
N PHE A 18 1.41 -9.09 -5.13
CA PHE A 18 0.64 -7.87 -4.88
C PHE A 18 -0.86 -8.05 -5.10
N TYR A 19 -1.63 -7.08 -4.62
CA TYR A 19 -3.09 -7.02 -4.79
C TYR A 19 -3.50 -6.97 -6.27
N THR A 20 -4.26 -7.99 -6.70
CA THR A 20 -4.58 -8.26 -8.12
C THR A 20 -5.17 -7.07 -8.88
N ASN A 21 -5.92 -6.20 -8.21
CA ASN A 21 -6.55 -5.05 -8.85
C ASN A 21 -5.56 -4.00 -9.36
N TYR A 22 -4.30 -4.01 -8.91
CA TYR A 22 -3.27 -3.17 -9.51
C TYR A 22 -3.13 -3.43 -11.02
N ASN A 23 -3.30 -4.67 -11.48
CA ASN A 23 -3.33 -4.99 -12.92
C ASN A 23 -4.47 -4.28 -13.65
N GLY A 24 -5.65 -4.20 -13.03
CA GLY A 24 -6.81 -3.50 -13.60
C GLY A 24 -6.55 -2.00 -13.75
N TYR A 25 -5.97 -1.37 -12.72
CA TYR A 25 -5.61 0.05 -12.78
C TYR A 25 -4.48 0.35 -13.77
N ALA A 26 -3.48 -0.54 -13.86
CA ALA A 26 -2.40 -0.46 -14.84
C ALA A 26 -2.95 -0.55 -16.27
N SER A 27 -3.78 -1.56 -16.54
CA SER A 27 -4.43 -1.74 -17.84
C SER A 27 -5.29 -0.53 -18.21
N PHE A 28 -6.11 -0.02 -17.28
CA PHE A 28 -6.93 1.17 -17.50
C PHE A 28 -6.09 2.42 -17.83
N ALA A 29 -4.95 2.60 -17.18
CA ALA A 29 -4.04 3.72 -17.41
C ALA A 29 -3.10 3.54 -18.61
N ASN A 30 -3.13 2.38 -19.27
CA ASN A 30 -2.12 1.94 -20.23
C ASN A 30 -0.68 2.04 -19.68
N VAL A 31 -0.51 1.71 -18.40
CA VAL A 31 0.77 1.70 -17.69
C VAL A 31 1.20 0.26 -17.51
N LYS A 32 2.51 0.00 -17.59
CA LYS A 32 3.07 -1.33 -17.39
C LYS A 32 3.52 -1.51 -15.94
N ILE A 33 3.09 -2.59 -15.32
CA ILE A 33 3.66 -3.03 -14.04
C ILE A 33 4.98 -3.74 -14.32
N VAL A 34 6.03 -3.32 -13.63
CA VAL A 34 7.33 -4.00 -13.60
C VAL A 34 7.43 -4.73 -12.25
N PRO A 35 7.24 -6.05 -12.21
CA PRO A 35 7.25 -6.79 -10.95
C PRO A 35 8.65 -6.81 -10.34
N LEU A 36 8.70 -6.56 -9.03
CA LEU A 36 9.85 -6.81 -8.17
C LEU A 36 9.55 -8.07 -7.35
N THR A 37 9.93 -9.23 -7.88
CA THR A 37 9.60 -10.53 -7.27
C THR A 37 10.27 -10.67 -5.90
N LEU A 38 9.46 -10.86 -4.86
CA LEU A 38 9.90 -11.14 -3.50
C LEU A 38 9.71 -12.63 -3.20
N SER A 39 10.58 -13.18 -2.36
CA SER A 39 10.60 -14.59 -1.99
C SER A 39 9.86 -14.81 -0.65
N VAL A 40 9.32 -16.00 -0.44
CA VAL A 40 8.74 -16.37 0.86
C VAL A 40 9.84 -16.65 1.88
N GLU A 41 10.98 -17.17 1.42
CA GLU A 41 12.16 -17.52 2.20
C GLU A 41 12.75 -16.31 2.90
N ASP A 42 12.71 -15.14 2.25
CA ASP A 42 13.16 -13.88 2.82
C ASP A 42 12.03 -13.15 3.57
N GLY A 43 10.83 -13.74 3.72
CA GLY A 43 9.68 -13.13 4.38
C GLY A 43 8.99 -12.02 3.57
N PHE A 44 9.11 -12.07 2.24
CA PHE A 44 8.64 -11.05 1.30
C PHE A 44 9.17 -9.65 1.63
N ARG A 45 10.44 -9.57 2.02
CA ARG A 45 11.15 -8.35 2.40
C ARG A 45 11.68 -7.61 1.19
N LEU A 46 11.89 -6.30 1.31
CA LEU A 46 12.36 -5.51 0.18
C LEU A 46 13.85 -5.77 -0.08
N PRO A 47 14.27 -6.02 -1.33
CA PRO A 47 15.64 -6.39 -1.65
C PRO A 47 16.60 -5.20 -1.50
N PRO A 48 17.92 -5.43 -1.68
CA PRO A 48 18.91 -4.36 -1.79
C PRO A 48 18.57 -3.34 -2.90
N ALA A 49 19.13 -2.14 -2.77
CA ALA A 49 18.79 -1.02 -3.66
C ALA A 49 19.16 -1.34 -5.12
N GLU A 50 20.25 -2.06 -5.32
CA GLU A 50 20.78 -2.45 -6.62
C GLU A 50 19.79 -3.31 -7.41
N GLU A 51 19.04 -4.19 -6.75
CA GLU A 51 18.03 -5.03 -7.38
C GLU A 51 16.79 -4.23 -7.78
N ILE A 52 16.42 -3.23 -6.97
CA ILE A 52 15.34 -2.29 -7.30
C ILE A 52 15.76 -1.43 -8.49
N GLU A 53 16.99 -0.90 -8.46
CA GLU A 53 17.57 -0.09 -9.53
C GLU A 53 17.69 -0.85 -10.85
N ALA A 54 17.99 -2.15 -10.81
CA ALA A 54 18.05 -3.01 -11.99
C ALA A 54 16.70 -3.12 -12.74
N LYS A 55 15.57 -2.81 -12.09
CA LYS A 55 14.25 -2.76 -12.71
C LYS A 55 13.91 -1.38 -13.31
N ILE A 56 14.70 -0.35 -13.02
CA ILE A 56 14.43 1.01 -13.47
C ILE A 56 14.83 1.17 -14.94
N THR A 57 13.93 1.75 -15.72
CA THR A 57 14.14 2.14 -17.11
C THR A 57 13.83 3.63 -17.29
N PRO A 58 14.15 4.24 -18.45
CA PRO A 58 13.70 5.61 -18.76
C PRO A 58 12.17 5.80 -18.75
N LYS A 59 11.39 4.71 -18.76
CA LYS A 59 9.93 4.73 -18.68
C LYS A 59 9.40 4.61 -17.25
N THR A 60 10.25 4.26 -16.28
CA THR A 60 9.84 4.16 -14.88
C THR A 60 9.45 5.53 -14.35
N ARG A 61 8.31 5.58 -13.66
CA ARG A 61 7.75 6.83 -13.08
C ARG A 61 7.45 6.72 -11.61
N ALA A 62 7.19 5.51 -11.11
CA ALA A 62 6.90 5.32 -9.69
C ALA A 62 7.30 3.93 -9.20
N ILE A 63 7.47 3.84 -7.88
CA ILE A 63 7.45 2.59 -7.13
C ILE A 63 6.16 2.59 -6.29
N LEU A 64 5.41 1.49 -6.30
CA LEU A 64 4.26 1.29 -5.42
C LEU A 64 4.59 0.25 -4.35
N LEU A 65 4.41 0.61 -3.09
CA LEU A 65 4.51 -0.29 -1.95
C LEU A 65 3.14 -0.45 -1.30
N CYS A 66 2.78 -1.65 -0.86
CA CYS A 66 1.63 -1.89 0.00
C CYS A 66 2.16 -2.35 1.36
N SER A 67 1.88 -1.59 2.42
CA SER A 67 2.36 -1.90 3.76
C SER A 67 1.31 -1.47 4.79
N PRO A 68 0.82 -2.41 5.63
CA PRO A 68 0.96 -3.86 5.53
C PRO A 68 0.49 -4.43 4.18
N ASN A 69 1.26 -5.36 3.61
CA ASN A 69 1.02 -5.88 2.26
C ASN A 69 -0.18 -6.86 2.21
N ASN A 70 -0.94 -6.80 1.13
CA ASN A 70 -1.92 -7.84 0.76
C ASN A 70 -1.43 -8.48 -0.56
N PRO A 71 -1.08 -9.77 -0.59
CA PRO A 71 -1.56 -10.84 0.31
C PRO A 71 -0.64 -11.27 1.45
N THR A 72 0.60 -10.78 1.54
CA THR A 72 1.62 -11.40 2.41
C THR A 72 1.54 -11.02 3.89
N GLY A 73 0.84 -9.93 4.22
CA GLY A 73 0.81 -9.35 5.56
C GLY A 73 2.10 -8.63 5.97
N THR A 74 3.13 -8.61 5.12
CA THR A 74 4.44 -8.03 5.45
C THR A 74 4.33 -6.54 5.73
N VAL A 75 4.93 -6.10 6.84
CA VAL A 75 5.11 -4.68 7.18
C VAL A 75 6.56 -4.31 6.95
N TYR A 76 6.82 -3.35 6.07
CA TYR A 76 8.19 -2.93 5.77
C TYR A 76 8.79 -2.12 6.91
N THR A 77 10.04 -2.38 7.26
CA THR A 77 10.71 -1.66 8.35
C THR A 77 11.19 -0.29 7.88
N PRO A 78 11.45 0.66 8.81
CA PRO A 78 11.99 1.97 8.47
C PRO A 78 13.24 1.91 7.58
N GLU A 79 14.14 0.97 7.82
CA GLU A 79 15.39 0.82 7.06
C GLU A 79 15.13 0.38 5.61
N GLU A 80 14.14 -0.47 5.38
CA GLU A 80 13.72 -0.86 4.03
C GLU A 80 13.04 0.30 3.30
N LEU A 81 12.18 1.04 3.99
CA LEU A 81 11.53 2.23 3.43
C LEU A 81 12.58 3.28 3.07
N GLU A 82 13.54 3.56 3.95
CA GLU A 82 14.65 4.49 3.72
C GLU A 82 15.49 4.09 2.51
N ARG A 83 15.73 2.78 2.32
CA ARG A 83 16.38 2.24 1.12
C ARG A 83 15.60 2.58 -0.14
N VAL A 84 14.29 2.33 -0.17
CA VAL A 84 13.45 2.66 -1.35
C VAL A 84 13.41 4.17 -1.57
N ILE A 85 13.29 4.96 -0.51
CA ILE A 85 13.30 6.44 -0.55
C ILE A 85 14.59 6.95 -1.20
N SER A 86 15.74 6.34 -0.89
CA SER A 86 17.02 6.70 -1.51
C SER A 86 17.00 6.49 -3.03
N VAL A 87 16.44 5.36 -3.50
CA VAL A 87 16.29 5.04 -4.93
C VAL A 87 15.33 6.00 -5.60
N VAL A 88 14.18 6.24 -4.98
CA VAL A 88 13.14 7.19 -5.46
C VAL A 88 13.73 8.58 -5.66
N LYS A 89 14.56 9.06 -4.73
CA LYS A 89 15.23 10.36 -4.83
C LYS A 89 16.29 10.37 -5.93
N LYS A 90 17.12 9.34 -5.99
CA LYS A 90 18.22 9.23 -6.97
C LYS A 90 17.70 9.23 -8.41
N HIS A 91 16.56 8.60 -8.65
CA HIS A 91 15.98 8.41 -9.99
C HIS A 91 14.78 9.34 -10.28
N ASP A 92 14.48 10.28 -9.39
CA ASP A 92 13.35 11.22 -9.50
C ASP A 92 12.00 10.53 -9.79
N LEU A 93 11.69 9.50 -9.01
CA LEU A 93 10.46 8.72 -9.13
C LEU A 93 9.41 9.20 -8.11
N PHE A 94 8.14 8.88 -8.34
CA PHE A 94 7.12 8.95 -7.29
C PHE A 94 7.16 7.72 -6.39
N LEU A 95 6.81 7.88 -5.12
CA LEU A 95 6.56 6.76 -4.20
C LEU A 95 5.07 6.72 -3.86
N ILE A 96 4.40 5.66 -4.28
CA ILE A 96 3.01 5.39 -3.95
C ILE A 96 2.97 4.39 -2.80
N ALA A 97 2.31 4.72 -1.69
CA ALA A 97 2.06 3.78 -0.61
C ALA A 97 0.57 3.47 -0.49
N ASP A 98 0.21 2.19 -0.61
CA ASP A 98 -1.10 1.69 -0.23
C ASP A 98 -1.04 1.29 1.26
N GLU A 99 -1.61 2.16 2.10
CA GLU A 99 -1.56 2.05 3.56
C GLU A 99 -2.93 1.67 4.15
N VAL A 100 -3.81 1.05 3.35
CA VAL A 100 -5.19 0.68 3.75
C VAL A 100 -5.23 -0.24 4.97
N TYR A 101 -4.14 -0.97 5.25
CA TYR A 101 -4.02 -1.91 6.37
C TYR A 101 -3.20 -1.37 7.55
N LYS A 102 -2.83 -0.09 7.59
CA LYS A 102 -1.84 0.45 8.56
C LYS A 102 -2.16 0.27 10.04
N GLU A 103 -3.41 0.02 10.41
CA GLU A 103 -3.80 -0.31 11.80
C GLU A 103 -3.70 -1.81 12.12
N PHE A 104 -3.56 -2.68 11.12
CA PHE A 104 -3.46 -4.14 11.28
C PHE A 104 -1.99 -4.57 11.33
N VAL A 105 -1.28 -4.06 12.33
CA VAL A 105 0.11 -4.40 12.60
C VAL A 105 0.16 -5.26 13.86
N TYR A 106 0.86 -6.39 13.79
CA TYR A 106 0.94 -7.39 14.86
C TYR A 106 2.38 -7.52 15.37
N ASP A 107 2.56 -8.27 16.46
CA ASP A 107 3.88 -8.71 16.96
C ASP A 107 4.88 -7.59 17.29
N GLY A 108 4.37 -6.44 17.72
CA GLY A 108 5.20 -5.29 18.09
C GLY A 108 5.82 -4.56 16.90
N ALA A 109 5.50 -4.96 15.67
CA ALA A 109 5.84 -4.17 14.50
C ALA A 109 5.14 -2.80 14.57
N SER A 110 5.70 -1.82 13.87
CA SER A 110 5.09 -0.50 13.73
C SER A 110 5.06 -0.11 12.27
N HIS A 111 3.92 0.43 11.82
CA HIS A 111 3.81 1.02 10.50
C HIS A 111 4.23 2.49 10.58
N LYS A 112 5.11 2.90 9.67
CA LYS A 112 5.52 4.29 9.49
C LYS A 112 5.05 4.75 8.12
N SER A 113 4.28 5.84 8.07
CA SER A 113 3.77 6.33 6.79
C SER A 113 4.88 6.96 5.97
N ILE A 114 4.82 6.82 4.65
CA ILE A 114 5.78 7.52 3.77
C ILE A 114 5.63 9.05 3.85
N LEU A 115 4.50 9.56 4.36
CA LEU A 115 4.27 10.98 4.61
C LEU A 115 5.08 11.53 5.79
N GLU A 116 5.68 10.68 6.61
CA GLU A 116 6.57 11.10 7.70
C GLU A 116 7.99 11.42 7.22
N TYR A 117 8.31 11.14 5.95
CA TYR A 117 9.62 11.38 5.35
C TYR A 117 9.61 12.69 4.54
N ASP A 118 10.16 13.75 5.13
CA ASP A 118 10.16 15.07 4.53
C ASP A 118 10.98 15.16 3.23
N GLU A 119 12.03 14.36 3.07
CA GLU A 119 12.86 14.37 1.86
C GLU A 119 12.15 13.89 0.58
N ILE A 120 10.99 13.24 0.69
CA ILE A 120 10.15 12.82 -0.43
C ILE A 120 8.75 13.44 -0.39
N LYS A 121 8.53 14.49 0.40
CA LYS A 121 7.20 15.12 0.55
C LYS A 121 6.50 15.45 -0.78
N ASP A 122 7.26 15.86 -1.78
CA ASP A 122 6.76 16.23 -3.11
C ASP A 122 6.64 15.03 -4.08
N ARG A 123 7.05 13.84 -3.64
CA ARG A 123 7.01 12.57 -4.40
C ARG A 123 6.09 11.52 -3.75
N ALA A 124 5.71 11.73 -2.49
CA ALA A 124 4.88 10.81 -1.72
C ALA A 124 3.40 10.92 -2.10
N ILE A 125 2.79 9.77 -2.38
CA ILE A 125 1.35 9.62 -2.65
C ILE A 125 0.85 8.45 -1.81
N VAL A 126 0.06 8.72 -0.78
CA VAL A 126 -0.58 7.68 0.04
C VAL A 126 -2.00 7.42 -0.46
N VAL A 127 -2.38 6.15 -0.52
CA VAL A 127 -3.74 5.68 -0.72
C VAL A 127 -4.21 5.02 0.57
N ASP A 128 -5.40 5.40 1.03
CA ASP A 128 -5.98 4.91 2.28
C ASP A 128 -7.51 4.71 2.13
N SER A 129 -8.12 3.92 3.01
CA SER A 129 -9.56 3.67 3.01
C SER A 129 -10.10 3.26 4.38
N ILE A 130 -11.34 3.68 4.65
CA ILE A 130 -12.09 3.22 5.83
C ILE A 130 -12.54 1.75 5.72
N SER A 131 -12.37 1.12 4.55
CA SER A 131 -12.93 -0.20 4.24
C SER A 131 -12.45 -1.30 5.18
N LYS A 132 -11.16 -1.29 5.51
CA LYS A 132 -10.53 -2.31 6.36
C LYS A 132 -10.44 -1.83 7.78
N ARG A 133 -9.86 -0.64 7.99
CA ARG A 133 -9.70 0.00 9.29
C ARG A 133 -10.98 0.01 10.14
N PHE A 134 -12.14 0.30 9.52
CA PHE A 134 -13.41 0.43 10.24
C PHE A 134 -14.44 -0.64 9.87
N SER A 135 -14.05 -1.68 9.12
CA SER A 135 -14.98 -2.67 8.57
C SER A 135 -16.12 -2.07 7.72
N CYS A 136 -15.92 -0.88 7.16
CA CYS A 136 -16.90 -0.15 6.37
C CYS A 136 -16.73 -0.37 4.85
N CYS A 137 -16.49 -1.61 4.42
CA CYS A 137 -16.18 -1.91 3.01
C CYS A 137 -17.31 -1.51 2.05
N GLY A 138 -18.57 -1.56 2.49
CA GLY A 138 -19.75 -1.14 1.73
C GLY A 138 -19.89 0.37 1.57
N ALA A 139 -19.22 1.19 2.39
CA ALA A 139 -19.31 2.64 2.34
C ALA A 139 -18.55 3.25 1.14
N ARG A 140 -17.64 2.48 0.54
CA ARG A 140 -16.88 2.88 -0.68
C ARG A 140 -16.14 4.22 -0.55
N ILE A 141 -15.65 4.55 0.65
CA ILE A 141 -14.83 5.75 0.88
C ILE A 141 -13.34 5.38 0.97
N GLY A 142 -12.54 6.14 0.23
CA GLY A 142 -11.08 6.13 0.29
C GLY A 142 -10.53 7.53 0.07
N ALA A 143 -9.24 7.68 0.29
CA ALA A 143 -8.53 8.93 0.14
C ALA A 143 -7.23 8.72 -0.63
N VAL A 144 -6.82 9.75 -1.37
CA VAL A 144 -5.44 9.90 -1.85
C VAL A 144 -4.88 11.13 -1.17
N ILE A 145 -3.71 10.98 -0.54
CA ILE A 145 -3.08 11.99 0.29
C ILE A 145 -1.70 12.28 -0.30
N THR A 146 -1.42 13.55 -0.60
CA THR A 146 -0.13 13.99 -1.11
C THR A 146 0.09 15.45 -0.73
N ARG A 147 1.36 15.86 -0.55
CA ARG A 147 1.74 17.27 -0.38
C ARG A 147 2.09 17.94 -1.72
N ASN A 148 2.26 17.15 -2.78
CA ASN A 148 2.50 17.66 -4.12
C ASN A 148 1.21 18.27 -4.70
N LYS A 149 1.22 19.59 -4.88
CA LYS A 149 0.05 20.33 -5.37
C LYS A 149 -0.32 19.96 -6.81
N ASP A 150 0.65 19.68 -7.67
CA ASP A 150 0.39 19.35 -9.08
C ASP A 150 -0.25 17.97 -9.21
N ILE A 151 0.21 16.99 -8.42
CA ILE A 151 -0.42 15.68 -8.32
C ILE A 151 -1.84 15.82 -7.75
N PHE A 152 -2.02 16.58 -6.67
CA PHE A 152 -3.34 16.80 -6.08
C PHE A 152 -4.33 17.42 -7.09
N GLN A 153 -3.93 18.48 -7.80
CA GLN A 153 -4.77 19.13 -8.81
C GLN A 153 -5.08 18.18 -9.97
N SER A 154 -4.11 17.37 -10.40
CA SER A 154 -4.32 16.38 -11.46
C SER A 154 -5.31 15.29 -11.03
N ILE A 155 -5.21 14.80 -9.79
CA ILE A 155 -6.17 13.86 -9.21
C ILE A 155 -7.57 14.49 -9.15
N LEU A 156 -7.68 15.76 -8.73
CA LEU A 156 -8.96 16.45 -8.67
C LEU A 156 -9.65 16.53 -10.04
N LYS A 157 -8.92 16.75 -11.13
CA LYS A 157 -9.50 16.74 -12.49
C LYS A 157 -10.15 15.39 -12.81
N PHE A 158 -9.50 14.27 -12.46
CA PHE A 158 -10.08 12.93 -12.63
C PHE A 158 -11.25 12.69 -11.65
N ALA A 159 -11.14 13.16 -10.41
CA ALA A 159 -12.20 13.00 -9.41
C ALA A 159 -13.49 13.75 -9.79
N GLN A 160 -13.36 14.95 -10.40
CA GLN A 160 -14.48 15.74 -10.88
C GLN A 160 -15.27 15.02 -11.98
N ALA A 161 -14.64 14.16 -12.79
CA ALA A 161 -15.35 13.31 -13.75
C ALA A 161 -16.31 12.31 -13.08
N ARG A 162 -16.12 12.04 -11.78
CA ARG A 162 -16.99 11.22 -10.93
C ARG A 162 -17.82 12.06 -9.95
N LEU A 163 -17.82 13.40 -10.09
CA LEU A 163 -18.46 14.39 -9.22
C LEU A 163 -17.92 14.39 -7.78
N CYS A 164 -18.36 13.44 -6.95
CA CYS A 164 -17.95 13.30 -5.56
C CYS A 164 -18.28 11.90 -5.02
N PRO A 165 -17.64 11.47 -3.91
CA PRO A 165 -18.06 10.27 -3.20
C PRO A 165 -19.47 10.40 -2.58
N PRO A 166 -20.16 9.30 -2.25
CA PRO A 166 -21.47 9.33 -1.61
C PRO A 166 -21.51 10.14 -0.30
N SER A 167 -22.48 11.05 -0.14
CA SER A 167 -22.48 12.04 0.94
C SER A 167 -22.74 11.47 2.34
N ILE A 168 -23.60 10.44 2.44
CA ILE A 168 -23.87 9.76 3.72
C ILE A 168 -22.62 9.05 4.20
N GLU A 169 -21.94 8.36 3.29
CA GLU A 169 -20.73 7.60 3.54
C GLU A 169 -19.54 8.52 3.86
N GLN A 170 -19.46 9.72 3.28
CA GLN A 170 -18.51 10.76 3.72
C GLN A 170 -18.76 11.18 5.19
N SER A 171 -20.03 11.28 5.60
CA SER A 171 -20.38 11.58 7.00
C SER A 171 -20.01 10.42 7.94
N ILE A 172 -20.21 9.17 7.49
CA ILE A 172 -19.75 7.96 8.19
C ILE A 172 -18.21 7.99 8.33
N ALA A 173 -17.49 8.31 7.26
CA ALA A 173 -16.04 8.39 7.28
C ALA A 173 -15.55 9.45 8.28
N LEU A 174 -16.17 10.62 8.30
CA LEU A 174 -15.85 11.68 9.27
C LEU A 174 -16.05 11.21 10.72
N ALA A 175 -17.15 10.52 11.00
CA ALA A 175 -17.41 9.94 12.32
C ALA A 175 -16.38 8.86 12.67
N ALA A 176 -16.05 7.97 11.71
CA ALA A 176 -15.07 6.91 11.88
C ALA A 176 -13.67 7.47 12.20
N TYR A 177 -13.20 8.49 11.47
CA TYR A 177 -11.89 9.10 11.72
C TYR A 177 -11.78 9.85 13.05
N ARG A 178 -12.90 10.17 13.72
CA ARG A 178 -12.92 10.75 15.07
C ARG A 178 -12.85 9.68 16.18
N MET A 179 -12.98 8.40 15.85
CA MET A 179 -12.86 7.32 16.82
C MET A 179 -11.41 7.24 17.32
N GLU A 180 -11.24 7.17 18.63
CA GLU A 180 -9.92 7.10 19.27
C GLU A 180 -9.25 5.74 19.06
N ARG A 181 -7.95 5.66 19.38
CA ARG A 181 -7.15 4.43 19.23
C ARG A 181 -7.75 3.23 19.95
N ASP A 182 -8.47 3.47 21.05
CA ASP A 182 -9.14 2.46 21.86
C ASP A 182 -10.15 1.61 21.08
N TYR A 183 -10.73 2.14 19.99
CA TYR A 183 -11.60 1.37 19.11
C TYR A 183 -10.86 0.21 18.42
N PHE A 184 -9.59 0.40 18.07
CA PHE A 184 -8.83 -0.59 17.30
C PHE A 184 -8.22 -1.68 18.18
N VAL A 185 -7.94 -1.40 19.45
CA VAL A 185 -7.33 -2.37 20.39
C VAL A 185 -8.06 -3.72 20.43
N PRO A 186 -9.39 -3.79 20.64
CA PRO A 186 -10.10 -5.08 20.64
C PRO A 186 -10.12 -5.74 19.26
N ILE A 187 -10.19 -4.95 18.19
CA ILE A 187 -10.24 -5.46 16.81
C ILE A 187 -8.90 -6.11 16.45
N ILE A 188 -7.78 -5.43 16.68
CA ILE A 188 -6.43 -5.96 16.45
C ILE A 188 -6.20 -7.21 17.30
N LYS A 189 -6.63 -7.21 18.56
CA LYS A 189 -6.53 -8.39 19.44
C LYS A 189 -7.35 -9.58 18.93
N SER A 190 -8.52 -9.33 18.32
CA SER A 190 -9.37 -10.38 17.75
C SER A 190 -8.90 -10.85 16.37
N ALA A 191 -8.27 -9.96 15.60
CA ALA A 191 -7.77 -10.21 14.26
C ALA A 191 -6.33 -10.74 14.24
N SER A 192 -5.63 -10.76 15.38
CA SER A 192 -4.27 -11.28 15.44
C SER A 192 -4.25 -12.74 14.98
N PRO A 193 -3.47 -13.06 13.92
CA PRO A 193 -3.43 -14.42 13.36
C PRO A 193 -2.98 -15.49 14.35
N GLN A 194 -2.40 -15.10 15.49
CA GLN A 194 -1.86 -16.02 16.49
C GLN A 194 -2.86 -17.08 16.97
N ASN A 195 -4.17 -16.80 16.96
CA ASN A 195 -5.13 -17.74 17.52
C ASN A 195 -5.82 -18.63 16.48
N ALA A 196 -6.12 -18.13 15.29
CA ALA A 196 -6.87 -18.91 14.29
C ALA A 196 -5.97 -19.43 13.17
N PHE A 197 -5.13 -18.57 12.57
CA PHE A 197 -4.29 -18.96 11.44
C PHE A 197 -3.14 -19.87 11.88
N ILE A 198 -2.44 -19.57 12.97
CA ILE A 198 -1.41 -20.48 13.52
C ILE A 198 -2.03 -21.83 13.90
N ARG A 199 -3.23 -21.84 14.48
CA ARG A 199 -3.95 -23.10 14.78
C ARG A 199 -4.29 -23.87 13.51
N ILE A 200 -4.87 -23.21 12.51
CA ILE A 200 -5.23 -23.83 11.23
C ILE A 200 -3.98 -24.34 10.50
N MET A 201 -2.87 -23.60 10.52
CA MET A 201 -1.59 -24.00 9.93
C MET A 201 -0.92 -25.13 10.70
N GLN A 202 -0.98 -25.13 12.05
CA GLN A 202 -0.55 -26.26 12.87
C GLN A 202 -1.38 -27.52 12.58
N GLU A 203 -2.70 -27.36 12.40
CA GLU A 203 -3.61 -28.45 12.04
C GLU A 203 -3.34 -28.97 10.62
N LEU A 204 -3.09 -28.08 9.66
CA LEU A 204 -2.67 -28.41 8.29
C LEU A 204 -1.31 -29.12 8.26
N ASN A 205 -0.29 -28.60 8.94
CA ASN A 205 1.02 -29.24 9.01
C ASN A 205 0.96 -30.61 9.71
N SER A 206 0.10 -30.77 10.71
CA SER A 206 -0.14 -32.05 11.38
C SER A 206 -0.89 -33.09 10.53
N SER A 207 -1.67 -32.63 9.54
CA SER A 207 -2.50 -33.50 8.69
C SER A 207 -1.90 -33.81 7.32
N VAL A 208 -1.02 -32.95 6.81
CA VAL A 208 -0.48 -33.06 5.44
C VAL A 208 1.03 -33.34 5.43
N GLY A 209 1.75 -33.17 6.55
CA GLY A 209 3.19 -33.47 6.63
C GLY A 209 4.06 -32.58 5.72
N SER A 210 3.56 -31.41 5.35
CA SER A 210 4.28 -30.39 4.60
C SER A 210 4.65 -29.23 5.52
N ASP A 211 5.91 -28.81 5.53
CA ASP A 211 6.35 -27.59 6.22
C ASP A 211 5.83 -26.37 5.46
N CYS A 212 4.75 -25.77 5.95
CA CYS A 212 4.26 -24.44 5.54
C CYS A 212 4.27 -23.48 6.73
#